data_AF-A0A1C2C488-F1
#
_entry.id   AF-A0A1C2C488-F1
#
_cell.length_a   1.000
_cell.length_b   1.000
_cell.length_c   1.000
_cell.angle_alpha   90.00
_cell.angle_beta   90.00
_cell.angle_gamma   90.00
#
_symmetry.space_group_name_H-M   'P 1'
#
loop_
_entity.id
_entity.type
_entity.pdbx_description
1 polymer ?
#
loop_
_entity_poly.entity_id
_entity_poly.type
_entity_poly.pdbx_seq_one_letter_code
_entity_poly.pdbx_strand_id
1 'polypeptide(L)'
;MKKTLIISLGALLMATAGFYYGNYKAERLIAGQIELINSSYAEMASQGLMPAVQLNYSKIRANYWRDHYRLSGLQLQIAGVGTVAEIGRLSIRGFKPGKLSQQGELRIQQLQLSNLLQQMLPPEVGKLLAASPLWLDYRYQYQPTQDLLTLQQQLRVGDAMRLELQLQLTAVQALWQLGSELAAMDLEQQQAYQQGKQQPRVQQALAALQLVSGELTLENNGYLQQLQPVLLAQPATAQLAELKPQLEVYVQSTELVTERIRENLLLFLHEPQRLKLSFNLQRPLTWQQLQSGELAEELTTPEQWVAFTGLLVEAN
;
A
#
# COMPACT_ATOMS: atom_id res chain seq x y z
N MET A 1 5.76 12.13 18.37
CA MET A 1 4.48 11.86 17.68
C MET A 1 4.61 10.54 16.93
N LYS A 2 3.75 9.56 17.25
CA LYS A 2 3.77 8.21 16.68
C LYS A 2 3.42 8.32 15.18
N LYS A 3 4.42 8.10 14.33
CA LYS A 3 4.32 8.04 12.87
C LYS A 3 3.74 6.68 12.51
N THR A 4 2.43 6.55 12.63
CA THR A 4 1.73 5.30 12.41
C THR A 4 1.50 5.10 10.90
N LEU A 5 2.12 4.03 10.40
CA LEU A 5 1.72 3.19 9.25
C LEU A 5 1.74 3.76 7.82
N ILE A 6 2.89 3.61 7.18
CA ILE A 6 3.27 2.78 5.99
C ILE A 6 2.19 2.30 4.98
N ILE A 7 0.88 2.40 5.22
CA ILE A 7 -0.16 1.96 4.26
C ILE A 7 -0.63 3.10 3.33
N SER A 8 -0.27 4.35 3.63
CA SER A 8 -0.77 5.54 2.94
C SER A 8 -0.06 5.90 1.63
N LEU A 9 1.09 5.29 1.29
CA LEU A 9 1.83 5.65 0.07
C LEU A 9 1.17 5.13 -1.22
N GLY A 10 0.61 3.93 -1.22
CA GLY A 10 0.04 3.32 -2.44
C GLY A 10 -1.25 3.99 -2.93
N ALA A 11 -2.11 4.43 -2.01
CA ALA A 11 -3.37 5.11 -2.33
C ALA A 11 -3.16 6.59 -2.72
N LEU A 12 -2.20 7.29 -2.08
CA LEU A 12 -1.87 8.68 -2.43
C LEU A 12 -1.11 8.79 -3.76
N LEU A 13 -0.25 7.83 -4.09
CA LEU A 13 0.50 7.86 -5.36
C LEU A 13 -0.39 7.72 -6.59
N MET A 14 -1.55 7.08 -6.49
CA MET A 14 -2.48 7.00 -7.62
C MET A 14 -3.25 8.30 -7.86
N ALA A 15 -3.37 9.18 -6.87
CA ALA A 15 -3.93 10.51 -7.04
C ALA A 15 -2.91 11.51 -7.64
N THR A 16 -1.61 11.33 -7.37
CA THR A 16 -0.56 12.25 -7.85
C THR A 16 0.04 11.86 -9.21
N ALA A 17 0.02 10.58 -9.56
CA ALA A 17 0.52 10.10 -10.83
C ALA A 17 -0.53 10.21 -11.95
N GLY A 18 -1.35 11.27 -11.99
CA GLY A 18 -2.51 11.48 -12.87
C GLY A 18 -2.39 12.58 -13.96
N PHE A 19 -1.18 13.02 -14.32
CA PHE A 19 -0.97 14.23 -15.15
C PHE A 19 -0.28 14.08 -16.52
N TYR A 20 -1.11 14.17 -17.57
CA TYR A 20 -0.90 14.77 -18.91
C TYR A 20 -0.12 14.13 -20.11
N TYR A 21 -0.45 14.68 -21.29
CA TYR A 21 -0.46 14.30 -22.74
C TYR A 21 0.68 13.49 -23.43
N GLY A 22 0.32 12.74 -24.49
CA GLY A 22 1.10 12.26 -25.67
C GLY A 22 2.54 11.72 -25.47
N ASN A 23 2.85 10.51 -25.97
CA ASN A 23 4.06 9.73 -25.65
C ASN A 23 5.34 10.51 -25.28
N TYR A 24 5.78 11.45 -26.12
CA TYR A 24 6.98 12.25 -25.87
C TYR A 24 6.84 13.27 -24.72
N LYS A 25 5.66 13.89 -24.53
CA LYS A 25 5.38 14.81 -23.42
C LYS A 25 5.06 14.05 -22.12
N ALA A 26 4.47 12.86 -22.19
CA ALA A 26 4.23 12.03 -21.02
C ALA A 26 5.55 11.47 -20.44
N GLU A 27 6.51 11.13 -21.30
CA GLU A 27 7.87 10.82 -20.86
C GLU A 27 8.52 12.02 -20.15
N ARG A 28 8.38 13.24 -20.70
CA ARG A 28 8.85 14.47 -20.05
C ARG A 28 8.10 14.81 -18.74
N LEU A 29 6.83 14.44 -18.62
CA LEU A 29 6.04 14.68 -17.40
C LEU A 29 6.47 13.74 -16.26
N ILE A 30 6.67 12.45 -16.56
CA ILE A 30 7.24 11.51 -15.58
C ILE A 30 8.65 11.95 -15.19
N ALA A 31 9.47 12.39 -16.16
CA ALA A 31 10.78 12.97 -15.87
C ALA A 31 10.69 14.22 -14.98
N GLY A 32 9.80 15.16 -15.30
CA GLY A 32 9.59 16.39 -14.54
C GLY A 32 9.03 16.16 -13.14
N GLN A 33 8.19 15.13 -12.93
CA GLN A 33 7.76 14.74 -11.57
C GLN A 33 8.93 14.15 -10.77
N ILE A 34 9.78 13.34 -11.39
CA ILE A 34 11.01 12.86 -10.74
C ILE A 34 11.93 14.03 -10.38
N GLU A 35 12.07 15.01 -11.27
CA GLU A 35 12.82 16.25 -11.00
C GLU A 35 12.20 17.05 -9.86
N LEU A 36 10.87 17.22 -9.83
CA LEU A 36 10.16 17.90 -8.74
C LEU A 36 10.37 17.20 -7.39
N ILE A 37 10.27 15.87 -7.38
CA ILE A 37 10.55 15.05 -6.19
C ILE A 37 12.01 15.25 -5.75
N ASN A 38 12.96 15.22 -6.69
CA ASN A 38 14.37 15.47 -6.40
C ASN A 38 14.62 16.88 -5.87
N SER A 39 13.97 17.91 -6.42
CA SER A 39 14.07 19.28 -5.93
C SER A 39 13.50 19.41 -4.52
N SER A 40 12.37 18.77 -4.23
CA SER A 40 11.79 18.73 -2.88
C SER A 40 12.71 18.02 -1.88
N TYR A 41 13.32 16.89 -2.28
CA TYR A 41 14.32 16.21 -1.45
C TYR A 41 15.57 17.06 -1.22
N ALA A 42 16.04 17.77 -2.25
CA ALA A 42 17.17 18.69 -2.12
C ALA A 42 16.86 19.85 -1.17
N GLU A 43 15.64 20.40 -1.22
CA GLU A 43 15.20 21.46 -0.31
C GLU A 43 15.15 20.95 1.14
N MET A 44 14.50 19.81 1.39
CA MET A 44 14.45 19.21 2.73
C MET A 44 15.85 18.86 3.26
N ALA A 45 16.76 18.41 2.40
CA ALA A 45 18.15 18.15 2.77
C ALA A 45 18.92 19.43 3.10
N SER A 46 18.70 20.52 2.34
CA SER A 46 19.30 21.83 2.65
C SER A 46 18.84 22.40 3.99
N GLN A 47 17.63 22.03 4.43
CA GLN A 47 17.06 22.38 5.74
C GLN A 47 17.48 21.40 6.85
N GLY A 48 18.33 20.40 6.55
CA GLY A 48 18.82 19.42 7.52
C GLY A 48 17.77 18.41 8.01
N LEU A 49 16.61 18.32 7.35
CA LEU A 49 15.50 17.46 7.76
C LEU A 49 15.69 16.00 7.35
N MET A 50 16.51 15.75 6.33
CA MET A 50 16.83 14.42 5.81
C MET A 50 18.15 14.41 5.03
N PRO A 51 18.79 13.25 4.80
CA PRO A 51 19.91 13.16 3.87
C PRO A 51 19.48 13.49 2.43
N ALA A 52 20.41 13.97 1.60
CA ALA A 52 20.12 14.25 0.19
C ALA A 52 19.81 12.96 -0.57
N VAL A 53 18.60 12.87 -1.11
CA VAL A 53 18.06 11.72 -1.84
C VAL A 53 17.83 12.13 -3.29
N GLN A 54 18.19 11.25 -4.22
CA GLN A 54 17.96 11.44 -5.65
C GLN A 54 17.37 10.17 -6.28
N LEU A 55 16.35 10.36 -7.10
CA LEU A 55 15.78 9.34 -7.97
C LEU A 55 16.38 9.49 -9.37
N ASN A 56 16.97 8.40 -9.87
CA ASN A 56 17.50 8.29 -11.23
C ASN A 56 16.74 7.21 -12.00
N TYR A 57 16.67 7.31 -13.33
CA TYR A 57 16.00 6.32 -14.17
C TYR A 57 16.75 6.08 -15.47
N SER A 58 16.66 4.87 -16.01
CA SER A 58 17.33 4.51 -17.27
C SER A 58 16.49 4.80 -18.52
N LYS A 59 15.17 4.56 -18.43
CA LYS A 59 14.28 4.68 -19.59
C LYS A 59 12.84 4.93 -19.16
N ILE A 60 12.20 5.86 -19.85
CA ILE A 60 10.75 6.05 -19.81
C ILE A 60 10.19 5.63 -21.18
N ARG A 61 9.06 4.91 -21.19
CA ARG A 61 8.28 4.62 -22.38
C ARG A 61 6.82 4.94 -22.10
N ALA A 62 6.22 5.76 -22.94
CA ALA A 62 4.79 6.03 -22.88
C ALA A 62 4.05 5.44 -24.09
N ASN A 63 2.89 4.83 -23.86
CA ASN A 63 1.93 4.45 -24.88
C ASN A 63 0.55 5.02 -24.54
N TYR A 64 0.30 6.21 -25.09
CA TYR A 64 -0.90 7.01 -24.96
C TYR A 64 -2.15 6.28 -25.43
N TRP A 65 -2.09 5.57 -26.56
CA TRP A 65 -3.26 4.88 -27.11
C TRP A 65 -3.75 3.72 -26.23
N ARG A 66 -2.89 3.20 -25.35
CA ARG A 66 -3.21 2.11 -24.42
C ARG A 66 -3.20 2.56 -22.96
N ASP A 67 -3.14 3.87 -22.71
CA ASP A 67 -3.02 4.47 -21.38
C ASP A 67 -1.96 3.77 -20.51
N HIS A 68 -0.83 3.36 -21.12
CA HIS A 68 0.16 2.49 -20.50
C HIS A 68 1.55 3.13 -20.54
N TYR A 69 2.12 3.32 -19.36
CA TYR A 69 3.39 3.97 -19.13
C TYR A 69 4.34 3.00 -18.44
N ARG A 70 5.62 3.08 -18.78
CA ARG A 70 6.65 2.20 -18.23
C ARG A 70 7.92 2.97 -17.95
N LEU A 71 8.36 2.93 -16.71
CA LEU A 71 9.67 3.35 -16.25
C LEU A 71 10.53 2.11 -15.99
N SER A 72 11.81 2.16 -16.32
CA SER A 72 12.73 1.03 -16.14
C SER A 72 14.03 1.48 -15.49
N GLY A 73 14.59 0.63 -14.63
CA GLY A 73 15.82 0.90 -13.89
C GLY A 73 15.73 2.17 -13.07
N LEU A 74 14.66 2.32 -12.28
CA LEU A 74 14.52 3.43 -11.35
C LEU A 74 15.41 3.13 -10.13
N GLN A 75 16.28 4.04 -9.76
CA GLN A 75 17.25 3.90 -8.69
C GLN A 75 17.05 5.00 -7.65
N LEU A 76 16.96 4.61 -6.40
CA LEU A 76 17.02 5.51 -5.26
C LEU A 76 18.48 5.64 -4.83
N GLN A 77 19.01 6.86 -4.82
CA GLN A 77 20.38 7.17 -4.43
C GLN A 77 20.38 8.11 -3.22
N ILE A 78 21.31 7.88 -2.30
CA ILE A 78 21.56 8.76 -1.15
C ILE A 78 22.97 9.32 -1.29
N ALA A 79 23.13 10.65 -1.16
CA ALA A 79 24.44 11.29 -1.24
C ALA A 79 25.40 10.70 -0.19
N GLY A 80 26.62 10.35 -0.62
CA GLY A 80 27.63 9.71 0.23
C GLY A 80 27.45 8.20 0.47
N VAL A 81 26.31 7.61 0.08
CA VAL A 81 26.04 6.17 0.18
C VAL A 81 25.93 5.53 -1.21
N GLY A 82 25.44 6.26 -2.20
CA GLY A 82 25.18 5.74 -3.55
C GLY A 82 23.79 5.11 -3.68
N THR A 83 23.60 4.20 -4.63
CA THR A 83 22.31 3.52 -4.84
C THR A 83 21.97 2.67 -3.61
N VAL A 84 20.75 2.81 -3.11
CA VAL A 84 20.21 2.07 -1.95
C VAL A 84 19.08 1.12 -2.34
N ALA A 85 18.34 1.43 -3.39
CA ALA A 85 17.30 0.56 -3.92
C ALA A 85 17.17 0.72 -5.43
N GLU A 86 16.73 -0.35 -6.08
CA GLU A 86 16.46 -0.39 -7.50
C GLU A 86 15.09 -1.01 -7.76
N ILE A 87 14.34 -0.40 -8.68
CA ILE A 87 13.11 -0.93 -9.24
C ILE A 87 13.40 -1.25 -10.70
N GLY A 88 13.40 -2.55 -11.03
CA GLY A 88 13.62 -3.00 -12.40
C GLY A 88 12.57 -2.45 -13.36
N ARG A 89 11.29 -2.46 -12.96
CA ARG A 89 10.20 -1.91 -13.77
C ARG A 89 9.08 -1.31 -12.93
N LEU A 90 8.64 -0.12 -13.31
CA LEU A 90 7.38 0.47 -12.85
C LEU A 90 6.46 0.63 -14.07
N SER A 91 5.23 0.15 -13.97
CA SER A 91 4.22 0.26 -15.03
C SER A 91 2.95 0.90 -14.48
N ILE A 92 2.41 1.87 -15.20
CA ILE A 92 1.15 2.54 -14.85
C ILE A 92 0.17 2.32 -15.99
N ARG A 93 -1.06 1.92 -15.68
CA ARG A 93 -2.17 1.78 -16.63
C ARG A 93 -3.40 2.56 -16.19
N GLY A 94 -4.25 2.89 -17.16
CA GLY A 94 -5.49 3.64 -16.89
C GLY A 94 -5.22 5.10 -16.53
N PHE A 95 -4.07 5.61 -16.93
CA PHE A 95 -3.76 7.03 -16.79
C PHE A 95 -4.22 7.78 -18.03
N LYS A 96 -5.11 8.76 -17.85
CA LYS A 96 -5.57 9.65 -18.92
C LYS A 96 -5.19 11.10 -18.60
N PRO A 97 -4.53 11.80 -19.52
CA PRO A 97 -4.24 13.22 -19.41
C PRO A 97 -5.45 14.09 -19.05
N GLY A 98 -5.37 14.84 -17.94
CA GLY A 98 -6.40 15.79 -17.51
C GLY A 98 -7.68 15.17 -16.99
N LYS A 99 -7.70 13.85 -16.82
CA LYS A 99 -8.90 13.09 -16.44
C LYS A 99 -8.51 11.96 -15.51
N LEU A 100 -9.15 11.92 -14.35
CA LEU A 100 -9.12 10.72 -13.52
C LEU A 100 -9.91 9.60 -14.24
N SER A 101 -9.21 8.56 -14.65
CA SER A 101 -9.84 7.38 -15.25
C SER A 101 -10.64 6.63 -14.20
N GLN A 102 -11.74 6.00 -14.59
CA GLN A 102 -12.53 5.12 -13.71
C GLN A 102 -11.77 3.87 -13.29
N GLN A 103 -10.71 3.49 -14.00
CA GLN A 103 -9.87 2.36 -13.63
C GLN A 103 -8.40 2.73 -13.77
N GLY A 104 -7.56 2.24 -12.87
CA GLY A 104 -6.13 2.47 -12.93
C GLY A 104 -5.35 1.37 -12.22
N GLU A 105 -4.09 1.25 -12.60
CA GLU A 105 -3.20 0.21 -12.10
C GLU A 105 -1.76 0.73 -12.03
N LEU A 106 -1.09 0.45 -10.93
CA LEU A 106 0.34 0.68 -10.71
C LEU A 106 1.00 -0.66 -10.39
N ARG A 107 1.99 -1.06 -11.19
CA ARG A 107 2.81 -2.26 -10.96
C ARG A 107 4.26 -1.88 -10.75
N ILE A 108 4.82 -2.25 -9.62
CA ILE A 108 6.24 -2.16 -9.31
C ILE A 108 6.77 -3.59 -9.33
N GLN A 109 7.71 -3.87 -10.23
CA GLN A 109 8.30 -5.19 -10.39
C GLN A 109 9.81 -5.10 -10.13
N GLN A 110 10.32 -6.16 -9.50
CA GLN A 110 11.73 -6.31 -9.16
C GLN A 110 12.25 -5.14 -8.31
N LEU A 111 11.54 -4.80 -7.23
CA LEU A 111 12.09 -3.95 -6.19
C LEU A 111 13.16 -4.75 -5.43
N GLN A 112 14.37 -4.21 -5.39
CA GLN A 112 15.54 -4.82 -4.73
C GLN A 112 16.32 -3.75 -3.97
N LEU A 113 16.91 -4.14 -2.83
CA LEU A 113 17.91 -3.31 -2.16
C LEU A 113 19.23 -3.39 -2.93
N SER A 114 20.02 -2.32 -2.90
CA SER A 114 21.34 -2.33 -3.52
C SER A 114 22.29 -3.30 -2.81
N ASN A 115 23.31 -3.75 -3.53
CA ASN A 115 24.35 -4.62 -2.97
C ASN A 115 25.03 -4.01 -1.73
N LEU A 116 25.20 -2.69 -1.70
CA LEU A 116 25.80 -2.00 -0.56
C LEU A 116 24.92 -2.13 0.69
N LEU A 117 23.61 -1.88 0.57
CA LEU A 117 22.70 -2.07 1.70
C LEU A 117 22.57 -3.55 2.09
N GLN A 118 22.58 -4.47 1.12
CA GLN A 118 22.60 -5.91 1.42
C GLN A 118 23.82 -6.32 2.25
N GLN A 119 24.98 -5.69 2.02
CA GLN A 119 26.21 -5.94 2.81
C GLN A 119 26.17 -5.31 4.21
N MET A 120 25.38 -4.24 4.40
CA MET A 120 25.15 -3.64 5.71
C MET A 120 24.12 -4.40 6.54
N LEU A 121 23.32 -5.24 5.88
CA LEU A 121 22.39 -6.12 6.56
C LEU A 121 23.13 -7.34 7.11
N PRO A 122 22.65 -7.92 8.22
CA PRO A 122 23.11 -9.23 8.66
C PRO A 122 23.08 -10.24 7.50
N PRO A 123 24.11 -11.10 7.33
CA PRO A 123 24.28 -11.90 6.12
C PRO A 123 23.04 -12.73 5.73
N GLU A 124 22.35 -13.30 6.70
CA GLU A 124 21.14 -14.10 6.47
C GLU A 124 19.94 -13.24 6.04
N VAL A 125 19.82 -12.00 6.53
CA VAL A 125 18.80 -11.03 6.07
C VAL A 125 19.11 -10.59 4.64
N GLY A 126 20.38 -10.27 4.37
CA GLY A 126 20.84 -9.87 3.03
C GLY A 126 20.56 -10.95 1.98
N LYS A 127 20.89 -12.22 2.27
CA LYS A 127 20.60 -13.36 1.39
C LYS A 127 19.11 -13.52 1.11
N LEU A 128 18.26 -13.46 2.13
CA LEU A 128 16.82 -13.66 1.98
C LEU A 128 16.18 -12.57 1.11
N LEU A 129 16.58 -11.31 1.32
CA LEU A 129 16.10 -10.17 0.52
C LEU A 129 16.65 -10.18 -0.90
N ALA A 130 17.90 -10.60 -1.10
CA ALA A 130 18.50 -10.73 -2.43
C ALA A 130 17.84 -11.84 -3.26
N ALA A 131 17.46 -12.94 -2.62
CA ALA A 131 16.81 -14.08 -3.28
C ALA A 131 15.36 -13.81 -3.71
N SER A 132 14.75 -12.74 -3.18
CA SER A 132 13.29 -12.59 -3.23
C SER A 132 12.89 -11.24 -3.85
N PRO A 133 12.69 -11.18 -5.19
CA PRO A 133 12.24 -9.94 -5.81
C PRO A 133 10.87 -9.54 -5.29
N LEU A 134 10.75 -8.29 -4.85
CA LEU A 134 9.49 -7.74 -4.35
C LEU A 134 8.70 -7.14 -5.50
N TRP A 135 7.46 -7.59 -5.67
CA TRP A 135 6.50 -7.02 -6.60
C TRP A 135 5.33 -6.42 -5.82
N LEU A 136 4.91 -5.23 -6.22
CA LEU A 136 3.78 -4.53 -5.66
C LEU A 136 2.83 -4.16 -6.80
N ASP A 137 1.59 -4.63 -6.74
CA ASP A 137 0.55 -4.27 -7.69
C ASP A 137 -0.57 -3.55 -6.94
N TYR A 138 -0.99 -2.40 -7.45
CA TYR A 138 -2.12 -1.63 -6.96
C TYR A 138 -3.10 -1.44 -8.10
N ARG A 139 -4.39 -1.63 -7.85
CA ARG A 139 -5.47 -1.39 -8.82
C ARG A 139 -6.63 -0.70 -8.16
N TYR A 140 -7.35 0.08 -8.95
CA TYR A 140 -8.65 0.61 -8.55
C TYR A 140 -9.65 0.53 -9.68
N GLN A 141 -10.92 0.49 -9.31
CA GLN A 141 -12.06 0.62 -10.21
C GLN A 141 -13.18 1.39 -9.53
N TYR A 142 -13.56 2.53 -10.11
CA TYR A 142 -14.67 3.37 -9.69
C TYR A 142 -15.87 3.17 -10.61
N GLN A 143 -17.03 3.02 -9.99
CA GLN A 143 -18.32 2.82 -10.63
C GLN A 143 -19.23 3.99 -10.25
N PRO A 144 -19.31 5.06 -11.08
CA PRO A 144 -20.01 6.29 -10.70
C PRO A 144 -21.50 6.10 -10.42
N THR A 145 -22.15 5.17 -11.12
CA THR A 145 -23.58 4.90 -10.97
C THR A 145 -23.95 4.27 -9.63
N GLN A 146 -23.00 3.59 -9.00
CA GLN A 146 -23.16 2.94 -7.70
C GLN A 146 -22.44 3.71 -6.57
N ASP A 147 -21.75 4.79 -6.94
CA ASP A 147 -20.76 5.48 -6.11
C ASP A 147 -19.80 4.53 -5.37
N LEU A 148 -19.33 3.50 -6.08
CA LEU A 148 -18.55 2.40 -5.52
C LEU A 148 -17.11 2.44 -6.04
N LEU A 149 -16.13 2.33 -5.14
CA LEU A 149 -14.71 2.18 -5.46
C LEU A 149 -14.20 0.85 -4.94
N THR A 150 -13.73 0.01 -5.86
CA THR A 150 -12.96 -1.18 -5.52
C THR A 150 -11.48 -0.85 -5.56
N LEU A 151 -10.76 -1.18 -4.48
CA LEU A 151 -9.31 -1.07 -4.38
C LEU A 151 -8.73 -2.48 -4.24
N GLN A 152 -7.64 -2.76 -4.94
CA GLN A 152 -6.87 -4.00 -4.82
C GLN A 152 -5.39 -3.66 -4.64
N GLN A 153 -4.73 -4.33 -3.71
CA GLN A 153 -3.31 -4.24 -3.46
C GLN A 153 -2.74 -5.64 -3.35
N GLN A 154 -1.61 -5.90 -3.99
CA GLN A 154 -0.93 -7.18 -3.92
C GLN A 154 0.56 -6.94 -3.67
N LEU A 155 1.09 -7.54 -2.61
CA LEU A 155 2.52 -7.70 -2.36
C LEU A 155 2.89 -9.14 -2.69
N ARG A 156 3.93 -9.32 -3.51
CA ARG A 156 4.48 -10.63 -3.83
C ARG A 156 5.99 -10.66 -3.61
N VAL A 157 6.46 -11.74 -3.00
CA VAL A 157 7.85 -11.99 -2.68
C VAL A 157 8.29 -13.22 -3.47
N GLY A 158 8.76 -12.99 -4.70
CA GLY A 158 8.99 -14.07 -5.67
C GLY A 158 7.80 -15.02 -5.79
N ASP A 159 8.04 -16.32 -5.71
CA ASP A 159 6.99 -17.35 -5.63
C ASP A 159 6.73 -17.81 -4.18
N ALA A 160 7.46 -17.24 -3.22
CA ALA A 160 7.51 -17.70 -1.84
C ALA A 160 6.37 -17.14 -0.98
N MET A 161 5.84 -15.95 -1.30
CA MET A 161 4.72 -15.35 -0.58
C MET A 161 3.90 -14.42 -1.46
N ARG A 162 2.60 -14.38 -1.24
CA ARG A 162 1.66 -13.39 -1.79
C ARG A 162 0.75 -12.89 -0.68
N LEU A 163 0.57 -11.58 -0.60
CA LEU A 163 -0.41 -10.92 0.23
C LEU A 163 -1.29 -10.07 -0.68
N GLU A 164 -2.59 -10.29 -0.66
CA GLU A 164 -3.59 -9.57 -1.43
C GLU A 164 -4.59 -8.91 -0.47
N LEU A 165 -4.92 -7.66 -0.73
CA LEU A 165 -5.92 -6.87 -0.02
C LEU A 165 -6.88 -6.28 -1.05
N GLN A 166 -8.16 -6.59 -0.92
CA GLN A 166 -9.23 -5.96 -1.68
C GLN A 166 -10.18 -5.22 -0.73
N LEU A 167 -10.59 -4.01 -1.08
CA LEU A 167 -11.55 -3.21 -0.33
C LEU A 167 -12.63 -2.66 -1.26
N GLN A 168 -13.86 -2.57 -0.79
CA GLN A 168 -14.94 -1.84 -1.44
C GLN A 168 -15.37 -0.66 -0.57
N LEU A 169 -15.40 0.52 -1.17
CA LEU A 169 -15.74 1.78 -0.53
C LEU A 169 -16.91 2.44 -1.25
N THR A 170 -17.80 3.08 -0.49
CA THR A 170 -18.87 3.96 -0.99
C THR A 170 -18.68 5.39 -0.49
N ALA A 171 -19.57 6.31 -0.87
CA ALA A 171 -19.47 7.75 -0.62
C ALA A 171 -18.19 8.35 -1.22
N VAL A 172 -17.81 7.90 -2.42
CA VAL A 172 -16.53 8.20 -3.04
C VAL A 172 -16.60 9.44 -3.93
N GLN A 173 -17.80 9.89 -4.31
CA GLN A 173 -18.00 10.95 -5.29
C GLN A 173 -17.20 12.22 -4.97
N ALA A 174 -17.18 12.66 -3.71
CA ALA A 174 -16.43 13.85 -3.30
C ALA A 174 -14.90 13.67 -3.48
N LEU A 175 -14.38 12.50 -3.12
CA LEU A 175 -12.97 12.15 -3.37
C LEU A 175 -12.68 12.08 -4.87
N TRP A 176 -13.61 11.52 -5.65
CA TRP A 176 -13.46 11.37 -7.08
C TRP A 176 -13.48 12.71 -7.82
N GLN A 177 -14.37 13.62 -7.41
CA GLN A 177 -14.43 15.00 -7.90
C GLN A 177 -13.14 15.74 -7.56
N LEU A 178 -12.66 15.64 -6.31
CA LEU A 178 -11.39 16.25 -5.90
C LEU A 178 -10.22 15.70 -6.72
N GLY A 179 -10.14 14.38 -6.90
CA GLY A 179 -9.13 13.75 -7.74
C GLY A 179 -9.21 14.20 -9.21
N SER A 180 -10.42 14.45 -9.72
CA SER A 180 -10.64 14.96 -11.07
C SER A 180 -10.26 16.44 -11.22
N GLU A 181 -10.60 17.29 -10.24
CA GLU A 181 -10.18 18.69 -10.16
C GLU A 181 -8.66 18.77 -10.13
N LEU A 182 -8.04 18.00 -9.23
CA LEU A 182 -6.60 17.90 -9.14
C LEU A 182 -6.02 17.46 -10.47
N ALA A 183 -6.52 16.36 -11.06
CA ALA A 183 -6.09 15.84 -12.35
C ALA A 183 -6.14 16.88 -13.49
N ALA A 184 -7.03 17.87 -13.40
CA ALA A 184 -7.16 18.93 -14.40
C ALA A 184 -6.12 20.05 -14.25
N MET A 185 -5.55 20.26 -13.05
CA MET A 185 -4.61 21.36 -12.75
C MET A 185 -3.26 21.22 -13.50
N ASP A 186 -2.64 22.35 -13.83
CA ASP A 186 -1.26 22.40 -14.33
C ASP A 186 -0.21 22.27 -13.21
N LEU A 187 1.08 22.20 -13.57
CA LEU A 187 2.17 21.96 -12.63
C LEU A 187 2.32 23.08 -11.59
N GLU A 188 2.16 24.35 -12.00
CA GLU A 188 2.28 25.50 -11.11
C GLU A 188 1.11 25.55 -10.11
N GLN A 189 -0.11 25.26 -10.59
CA GLN A 189 -1.30 25.12 -9.75
C GLN A 189 -1.18 23.97 -8.76
N GLN A 190 -0.61 22.84 -9.18
CA GLN A 190 -0.35 21.71 -8.29
C GLN A 190 0.68 22.06 -7.20
N GLN A 191 1.75 22.77 -7.55
CA GLN A 191 2.75 23.25 -6.59
C GLN A 191 2.10 24.19 -5.57
N ALA A 192 1.31 25.15 -6.05
CA ALA A 192 0.56 26.06 -5.18
C ALA A 192 -0.47 25.31 -4.30
N TYR A 193 -1.11 24.27 -4.82
CA TYR A 193 -2.02 23.42 -4.05
C TYR A 193 -1.30 22.64 -2.95
N GLN A 194 -0.15 22.03 -3.25
CA GLN A 194 0.65 21.26 -2.27
C GLN A 194 1.23 22.15 -1.15
N GLN A 195 1.62 23.37 -1.49
CA GLN A 195 2.15 24.36 -0.54
C GLN A 195 1.04 25.15 0.17
N GLY A 196 -0.19 25.11 -0.32
CA GLY A 196 -1.33 25.89 0.15
C GLY A 196 -2.10 25.27 1.32
N LYS A 197 -3.02 26.06 1.88
CA LYS A 197 -3.94 25.66 2.98
C LYS A 197 -5.08 24.71 2.54
N GLN A 198 -4.99 24.04 1.39
CA GLN A 198 -6.07 23.20 0.83
C GLN A 198 -6.10 21.74 1.34
N GLN A 199 -5.21 21.38 2.27
CA GLN A 199 -5.26 20.09 3.00
C GLN A 199 -6.63 19.69 3.61
N PRO A 200 -7.50 20.58 4.12
CA PRO A 200 -8.75 20.15 4.75
C PRO A 200 -9.76 19.51 3.79
N ARG A 201 -9.78 19.86 2.48
CA ARG A 201 -10.71 19.24 1.52
C ARG A 201 -10.39 17.75 1.29
N VAL A 202 -9.11 17.41 1.21
CA VAL A 202 -8.65 16.01 1.09
C VAL A 202 -9.04 15.21 2.32
N GLN A 203 -8.78 15.76 3.52
CA GLN A 203 -9.11 15.12 4.79
C GLN A 203 -10.61 14.90 4.94
N GLN A 204 -11.43 15.89 4.57
CA GLN A 204 -12.89 15.78 4.58
C GLN A 204 -13.39 14.70 3.60
N ALA A 205 -12.87 14.67 2.37
CA ALA A 205 -13.23 13.67 1.39
C ALA A 205 -12.84 12.25 1.83
N LEU A 206 -11.67 12.08 2.47
CA LEU A 206 -11.23 10.80 3.02
C LEU A 206 -12.05 10.37 4.24
N ALA A 207 -12.42 11.32 5.11
CA ALA A 207 -13.22 11.03 6.30
C ALA A 207 -14.65 10.61 5.94
N ALA A 208 -15.18 11.10 4.81
CA ALA A 208 -16.51 10.75 4.32
C ALA A 208 -16.58 9.34 3.68
N LEU A 209 -15.44 8.74 3.32
CA LEU A 209 -15.42 7.40 2.74
C LEU A 209 -16.03 6.39 3.70
N GLN A 210 -16.84 5.49 3.15
CA GLN A 210 -17.48 4.43 3.90
C GLN A 210 -17.00 3.08 3.41
N LEU A 211 -16.48 2.26 4.31
CA LEU A 211 -16.11 0.88 4.04
C LEU A 211 -17.36 0.01 3.92
N VAL A 212 -17.43 -0.82 2.89
CA VAL A 212 -18.54 -1.75 2.64
C VAL A 212 -18.09 -3.17 2.89
N SER A 213 -17.02 -3.59 2.23
CA SER A 213 -16.52 -4.96 2.29
C SER A 213 -15.00 -4.98 2.09
N GLY A 214 -14.40 -6.13 2.41
CA GLY A 214 -12.99 -6.33 2.14
C GLY A 214 -12.58 -7.80 2.23
N GLU A 215 -11.43 -8.08 1.62
CA GLU A 215 -10.80 -9.39 1.61
C GLU A 215 -9.29 -9.23 1.78
N LEU A 216 -8.70 -10.00 2.69
CA LEU A 216 -7.27 -10.14 2.85
C LEU A 216 -6.91 -11.61 2.61
N THR A 217 -6.04 -11.89 1.66
CA THR A 217 -5.54 -13.24 1.39
C THR A 217 -4.02 -13.25 1.52
N LEU A 218 -3.50 -14.08 2.42
CA LEU A 218 -2.09 -14.42 2.52
C LEU A 218 -1.89 -15.84 2.01
N GLU A 219 -1.01 -16.01 1.04
CA GLU A 219 -0.47 -17.29 0.57
C GLU A 219 1.02 -17.31 0.91
N ASN A 220 1.45 -18.25 1.73
CA ASN A 220 2.82 -18.39 2.18
C ASN A 220 3.36 -19.78 1.81
N ASN A 221 4.21 -19.82 0.79
CA ASN A 221 4.86 -21.02 0.29
C ASN A 221 6.22 -21.22 0.99
N GLY A 222 6.24 -21.14 2.32
CA GLY A 222 7.44 -21.37 3.13
C GLY A 222 8.28 -20.12 3.48
N TYR A 223 7.93 -18.93 2.97
CA TYR A 223 8.70 -17.71 3.19
C TYR A 223 8.73 -17.29 4.67
N LEU A 224 7.60 -17.34 5.38
CA LEU A 224 7.55 -16.96 6.80
C LEU A 224 8.41 -17.89 7.66
N GLN A 225 8.47 -19.18 7.34
CA GLN A 225 9.30 -20.17 8.02
C GLN A 225 10.80 -19.91 7.78
N GLN A 226 11.17 -19.38 6.62
CA GLN A 226 12.54 -18.94 6.33
C GLN A 226 12.88 -17.60 7.00
N LEU A 227 11.93 -16.68 7.04
CA LEU A 227 12.10 -15.34 7.59
C LEU A 227 12.21 -15.35 9.12
N GLN A 228 11.43 -16.17 9.81
CA GLN A 228 11.37 -16.21 11.27
C GLN A 228 12.75 -16.39 11.93
N PRO A 229 13.55 -17.44 11.66
CA PRO A 229 14.84 -17.63 12.32
C PRO A 229 15.81 -16.48 12.03
N VAL A 230 15.74 -15.90 10.83
CA VAL A 230 16.55 -14.76 10.42
C VAL A 230 16.22 -13.50 11.24
N LEU A 231 14.92 -13.25 11.50
CA LEU A 231 14.48 -12.15 12.34
C LEU A 231 14.81 -12.40 13.83
N LEU A 232 14.61 -13.62 14.32
CA LEU A 232 14.88 -13.94 15.74
C LEU A 232 16.37 -13.87 16.09
N ALA A 233 17.25 -14.08 15.12
CA ALA A 233 18.69 -13.93 15.30
C ALA A 233 19.13 -12.46 15.49
N GLN A 234 18.28 -11.46 15.19
CA GLN A 234 18.64 -10.05 15.35
C GLN A 234 18.21 -9.50 16.71
N PRO A 235 19.08 -8.80 17.46
CA PRO A 235 18.72 -8.17 18.73
C PRO A 235 17.51 -7.24 18.62
N ALA A 236 17.38 -6.51 17.51
CA ALA A 236 16.29 -5.56 17.28
C ALA A 236 14.91 -6.23 17.09
N THR A 237 14.87 -7.51 16.76
CA THR A 237 13.63 -8.28 16.50
C THR A 237 13.53 -9.55 17.35
N ALA A 238 14.40 -9.71 18.37
CA ALA A 238 14.39 -10.86 19.26
C ALA A 238 13.05 -11.02 20.00
N GLN A 239 12.40 -9.91 20.35
CA GLN A 239 11.06 -9.86 20.97
C GLN A 239 9.95 -10.51 20.11
N LEU A 240 10.18 -10.71 18.81
CA LEU A 240 9.22 -11.42 17.95
C LEU A 240 9.10 -12.90 18.32
N ALA A 241 10.07 -13.47 19.06
CA ALA A 241 10.02 -14.86 19.53
C ALA A 241 8.80 -15.11 20.43
N GLU A 242 8.40 -14.10 21.20
CA GLU A 242 7.27 -14.20 22.13
C GLU A 242 5.93 -13.89 21.45
N LEU A 243 5.91 -13.28 20.26
CA LEU A 243 4.65 -12.90 19.61
C LEU A 243 3.79 -14.10 19.27
N LYS A 244 4.37 -15.17 18.70
CA LYS A 244 3.60 -16.37 18.35
C LYS A 244 2.91 -16.99 19.58
N PRO A 245 3.61 -17.33 20.67
CA PRO A 245 2.95 -17.90 21.85
C PRO A 245 1.98 -16.91 22.52
N GLN A 246 2.27 -15.61 22.53
CA GLN A 246 1.33 -14.60 23.03
C GLN A 246 0.05 -14.54 22.20
N LEU A 247 0.16 -14.60 20.87
CA LEU A 247 -0.98 -14.63 19.96
C LEU A 247 -1.79 -15.91 20.11
N GLU A 248 -1.14 -17.07 20.26
CA GLU A 248 -1.82 -18.35 20.51
C GLU A 248 -2.63 -18.28 21.80
N VAL A 249 -2.05 -17.80 22.90
CA VAL A 249 -2.75 -17.62 24.19
C VAL A 249 -3.89 -16.62 24.05
N TYR A 250 -3.67 -15.48 23.38
CA TYR A 250 -4.71 -14.48 23.15
C TYR A 250 -5.88 -15.06 22.35
N VAL A 251 -5.60 -15.76 21.23
CA VAL A 251 -6.62 -16.38 20.40
C VAL A 251 -7.35 -17.48 21.17
N GLN A 252 -6.67 -18.26 22.02
CA GLN A 252 -7.31 -19.27 22.85
C GLN A 252 -8.21 -18.67 23.94
N SER A 253 -7.80 -17.54 24.53
CA SER A 253 -8.48 -16.95 25.68
C SER A 253 -9.50 -15.87 25.33
N THR A 254 -9.44 -15.31 24.12
CA THR A 254 -10.32 -14.20 23.74
C THR A 254 -11.76 -14.68 23.59
N GLU A 255 -12.67 -14.02 24.31
CA GLU A 255 -14.11 -14.20 24.14
C GLU A 255 -14.66 -13.35 23.01
N LEU A 256 -13.81 -12.65 22.23
CA LEU A 256 -14.22 -11.68 21.20
C LEU A 256 -14.41 -12.31 19.81
N VAL A 257 -14.19 -13.62 19.65
CA VAL A 257 -14.32 -14.33 18.38
C VAL A 257 -15.13 -15.61 18.56
N THR A 258 -15.80 -16.04 17.50
CA THR A 258 -16.52 -17.32 17.50
C THR A 258 -15.55 -18.49 17.46
N GLU A 259 -16.00 -19.66 17.93
CA GLU A 259 -15.19 -20.90 17.90
C GLU A 259 -14.65 -21.22 16.51
N ARG A 260 -15.46 -21.07 15.46
CA ARG A 260 -15.02 -21.27 14.07
C ARG A 260 -13.85 -20.35 13.69
N ILE A 261 -13.91 -19.07 14.06
CA ILE A 261 -12.81 -18.12 13.80
C ILE A 261 -11.58 -18.50 14.61
N ARG A 262 -11.77 -18.86 15.89
CA ARG A 262 -10.70 -19.31 16.78
C ARG A 262 -9.92 -20.48 16.18
N GLU A 263 -10.64 -21.53 15.74
CA GLU A 263 -10.04 -22.73 15.14
C GLU A 263 -9.20 -22.39 13.90
N ASN A 264 -9.72 -21.56 12.98
CA ASN A 264 -8.97 -21.17 11.78
C ASN A 264 -7.73 -20.33 12.12
N LEU A 265 -7.82 -19.40 13.07
CA LEU A 265 -6.66 -18.61 13.51
C LEU A 265 -5.59 -19.50 14.14
N LEU A 266 -5.96 -20.44 15.01
CA LEU A 266 -5.03 -21.37 15.63
C LEU A 266 -4.37 -22.30 14.59
N LEU A 267 -5.17 -22.78 13.64
CA LEU A 267 -4.68 -23.62 12.54
C LEU A 267 -3.63 -22.89 11.71
N PHE A 268 -3.88 -21.62 11.35
CA PHE A 268 -2.89 -20.78 10.67
C PHE A 268 -1.64 -20.50 11.53
N LEU A 269 -1.80 -20.23 12.83
CA LEU A 269 -0.65 -20.00 13.72
C LEU A 269 0.27 -21.23 13.80
N HIS A 270 -0.31 -22.43 13.81
CA HIS A 270 0.43 -23.68 13.79
C HIS A 270 1.09 -23.95 12.43
N GLU A 271 0.34 -23.76 11.33
CA GLU A 271 0.76 -24.03 9.96
C GLU A 271 0.42 -22.85 9.04
N PRO A 272 1.31 -21.84 8.92
CA PRO A 272 0.98 -20.58 8.27
C PRO A 272 1.10 -20.69 6.75
N GLN A 273 0.33 -21.56 6.10
CA GLN A 273 0.33 -21.74 4.65
C GLN A 273 -0.59 -20.74 3.94
N ARG A 274 -1.82 -20.60 4.43
CA ARG A 274 -2.81 -19.69 3.84
C ARG A 274 -3.68 -19.10 4.93
N LEU A 275 -4.03 -17.83 4.79
CA LEU A 275 -5.05 -17.18 5.60
C LEU A 275 -5.90 -16.30 4.68
N LYS A 276 -7.21 -16.51 4.71
CA LYS A 276 -8.18 -15.67 4.03
C LYS A 276 -9.14 -15.07 5.05
N LEU A 277 -9.20 -13.75 5.08
CA LEU A 277 -10.16 -12.97 5.86
C LEU A 277 -11.07 -12.27 4.87
N SER A 278 -12.38 -12.42 5.00
CA SER A 278 -13.33 -11.64 4.20
C SER A 278 -14.45 -11.12 5.08
N PHE A 279 -14.92 -9.91 4.80
CA PHE A 279 -16.02 -9.30 5.53
C PHE A 279 -16.92 -8.52 4.57
N ASN A 280 -18.20 -8.43 4.92
CA ASN A 280 -19.20 -7.62 4.24
C ASN A 280 -20.13 -7.02 5.30
N LEU A 281 -19.97 -5.73 5.55
CA LEU A 281 -20.64 -5.05 6.65
C LEU A 281 -22.14 -4.93 6.38
N GLN A 282 -22.97 -5.18 7.39
CA GLN A 282 -24.43 -4.99 7.31
C GLN A 282 -24.82 -3.57 6.93
N ARG A 283 -24.02 -2.58 7.36
CA ARG A 283 -24.11 -1.19 6.93
C ARG A 283 -22.70 -0.64 6.69
N PRO A 284 -22.51 0.26 5.70
CA PRO A 284 -21.23 0.89 5.49
C PRO A 284 -20.78 1.72 6.71
N LEU A 285 -19.48 1.75 6.98
CA LEU A 285 -18.90 2.49 8.11
C LEU A 285 -17.82 3.46 7.68
N THR A 286 -17.85 4.66 8.23
CA THR A 286 -16.75 5.62 8.08
C THR A 286 -15.54 5.20 8.91
N TRP A 287 -14.36 5.73 8.58
CA TRP A 287 -13.15 5.52 9.39
C TRP A 287 -13.30 5.98 10.83
N GLN A 288 -14.04 7.07 11.05
CA GLN A 288 -14.31 7.56 12.40
C GLN A 288 -15.12 6.55 13.20
N GLN A 289 -16.16 5.96 12.62
CA GLN A 289 -17.01 4.97 13.29
C GLN A 289 -16.27 3.66 13.60
N LEU A 290 -15.31 3.28 12.75
CA LEU A 290 -14.44 2.12 13.01
C LEU A 290 -13.47 2.36 14.19
N GLN A 291 -13.20 3.62 14.54
CA GLN A 291 -12.24 4.00 15.60
C GLN A 291 -12.91 4.52 16.87
N SER A 292 -14.15 5.01 16.79
CA SER A 292 -14.86 5.70 17.88
C SER A 292 -15.30 4.76 19.01
N GLY A 293 -15.26 3.45 18.78
CA GLY A 293 -15.73 2.46 19.75
C GLY A 293 -17.26 2.38 19.86
N GLU A 294 -18.00 3.24 19.16
CA GLU A 294 -19.48 3.28 19.17
C GLU A 294 -20.09 1.92 18.79
N LEU A 295 -19.45 1.16 17.89
CA LEU A 295 -19.89 -0.18 17.51
C LEU A 295 -19.84 -1.17 18.68
N ALA A 296 -18.94 -0.98 19.65
CA ALA A 296 -18.86 -1.85 20.83
C ALA A 296 -19.98 -1.58 21.85
N GLU A 297 -20.65 -0.43 21.75
CA GLU A 297 -21.87 -0.16 22.53
C GLU A 297 -23.09 -0.91 21.96
N GLU A 298 -23.11 -1.13 20.64
CA GLU A 298 -24.19 -1.84 19.94
C GLU A 298 -23.96 -3.35 19.85
N LEU A 299 -22.70 -3.78 19.71
CA LEU A 299 -22.28 -5.16 19.46
C LEU A 299 -21.53 -5.70 20.67
N THR A 300 -22.26 -6.37 21.56
CA THR A 300 -21.76 -6.85 22.86
C THR A 300 -21.30 -8.31 22.82
N THR A 301 -21.67 -9.08 21.80
CA THR A 301 -21.25 -10.49 21.65
C THR A 301 -20.49 -10.76 20.35
N PRO A 302 -19.63 -11.79 20.29
CA PRO A 302 -18.94 -12.20 19.07
C PRO A 302 -19.88 -12.52 17.91
N GLU A 303 -21.03 -13.13 18.18
CA GLU A 303 -22.02 -13.48 17.17
C GLU A 303 -22.63 -12.21 16.56
N GLN A 304 -22.86 -11.18 17.38
CA GLN A 304 -23.32 -9.88 16.88
C GLN A 304 -22.24 -9.23 16.02
N TRP A 305 -20.97 -9.29 16.42
CA TRP A 305 -19.85 -8.82 15.61
C TRP A 305 -19.74 -9.57 14.29
N VAL A 306 -19.83 -10.90 14.29
CA VAL A 306 -19.79 -11.72 13.07
C VAL A 306 -21.01 -11.45 12.19
N ALA A 307 -22.21 -11.33 12.76
CA ALA A 307 -23.41 -11.00 12.01
C ALA A 307 -23.29 -9.62 11.36
N PHE A 308 -22.81 -8.62 12.11
CA PHE A 308 -22.63 -7.26 11.63
C PHE A 308 -21.54 -7.15 10.56
N THR A 309 -20.40 -7.79 10.78
CA THR A 309 -19.25 -7.69 9.87
C THR A 309 -19.31 -8.67 8.70
N GLY A 310 -20.10 -9.75 8.82
CA GLY A 310 -20.02 -10.88 7.89
C GLY A 310 -18.64 -11.54 7.87
N LEU A 311 -17.86 -11.43 8.95
CA LEU A 311 -16.47 -11.89 8.99
C LEU A 311 -16.39 -13.41 8.81
N LEU A 312 -15.64 -13.82 7.78
CA LEU A 312 -15.23 -15.18 7.54
C LEU A 312 -13.70 -15.25 7.63
N VAL A 313 -13.22 -16.29 8.31
CA VAL A 313 -11.81 -16.60 8.45
C VAL A 313 -11.61 -18.03 8.00
N GLU A 314 -10.72 -18.22 7.03
CA GLU A 314 -10.34 -19.52 6.49
C GLU A 314 -8.81 -19.63 6.55
N ALA A 315 -8.30 -20.73 7.08
CA ALA A 315 -6.88 -21.02 7.10
C ALA A 315 -6.55 -22.26 6.25
N ASN A 316 -5.27 -22.33 5.81
CA ASN A 316 -4.57 -23.43 5.09
C ASN A 316 -5.29 -23.97 3.84
#